data_AF-A0A8S3D7D6-F1
#
_entry.id   AF-A0A8S3D7D6-F1
#
_cell.length_a   1.000
_cell.length_b   1.000
_cell.length_c   1.000
_cell.angle_alpha   90.00
_cell.angle_beta   90.00
_cell.angle_gamma   90.00
#
_symmetry.space_group_name_H-M   'P 1'
#
loop_
_entity.id
_entity.type
_entity.pdbx_description
1 polymer ?
#
loop_
_entity_poly.entity_id
_entity_poly.type
_entity_poly.pdbx_seq_one_letter_code
_entity_poly.pdbx_strand_id
1 'polypeptide(L)' 'TQKKFGYQFETSCDGEILIHLYNDKGVRFMCEQLYGVFAFVLFDTKERKIYVGRDTFGVRPSFRIFTECGFLAVSSEAKG' A
#
# COMPACT_ATOMS: atom_id res chain seq x y z
N THR A 1 8.46 10.23 9.28
CA THR A 1 7.59 9.09 9.67
C THR A 1 8.40 7.91 10.21
N GLN A 2 9.45 7.43 9.54
CA GLN A 2 10.25 6.28 10.00
C GLN A 2 10.83 6.44 11.42
N LYS A 3 11.42 7.61 11.75
CA LYS A 3 11.93 7.90 13.11
C LYS A 3 10.84 8.02 14.19
N LYS A 4 9.56 8.13 13.82
CA LYS A 4 8.45 8.40 14.76
C LYS A 4 8.03 7.15 15.53
N PHE A 5 8.18 5.96 14.93
CA PHE A 5 7.62 4.72 15.48
C PHE A 5 8.67 3.74 16.03
N GLY A 6 9.97 4.05 15.88
CA GLY A 6 11.04 3.23 16.47
C GLY A 6 11.17 1.81 15.89
N TYR A 7 10.60 1.54 14.71
CA TYR A 7 10.71 0.24 14.06
C TYR A 7 12.16 -0.07 13.67
N GLN A 8 12.52 -1.35 13.75
CA GLN A 8 13.77 -1.86 13.18
C GLN A 8 13.53 -2.15 11.71
N PHE A 9 14.24 -1.42 10.84
CA PHE A 9 14.13 -1.59 9.40
C PHE A 9 15.14 -2.61 8.92
N GLU A 10 14.69 -3.51 8.04
CA GLU A 10 15.54 -4.50 7.39
C GLU A 10 16.14 -3.98 6.09
N THR A 11 15.50 -2.97 5.48
CA THR A 11 15.89 -2.37 4.21
C THR A 11 16.02 -0.84 4.33
N SER A 12 16.64 -0.23 3.33
CA SER A 12 16.66 1.22 3.16
C SER A 12 15.50 1.75 2.29
N CYS A 13 14.56 0.88 1.93
CA CYS A 13 13.42 1.25 1.10
C CYS A 13 12.44 2.11 1.90
N ASP A 14 12.03 3.22 1.29
CA ASP A 14 11.00 4.11 1.82
C ASP A 14 9.66 3.41 2.06
N GLY A 15 9.32 2.43 1.22
CA GLY A 15 8.09 1.64 1.30
C GLY A 15 7.99 0.66 2.47
N GLU A 16 9.09 0.29 3.12
CA GLU A 16 9.07 -0.71 4.20
C GLU A 16 8.22 -0.26 5.40
N ILE A 17 8.11 1.05 5.63
CA ILE A 17 7.26 1.61 6.68
C ILE A 17 5.79 1.17 6.55
N LEU A 18 5.32 0.88 5.33
CA LEU A 18 3.96 0.37 5.08
C LEU A 18 3.75 -0.96 5.77
N ILE A 19 4.72 -1.87 5.69
CA ILE A 19 4.65 -3.21 6.28
C ILE A 19 4.59 -3.10 7.81
N HIS A 20 5.45 -2.27 8.41
CA HIS A 20 5.45 -2.04 9.85
C HIS A 20 4.15 -1.42 10.35
N LEU A 21 3.64 -0.40 9.68
CA LEU A 21 2.37 0.25 10.04
C LEU A 21 1.17 -0.69 9.88
N TYR A 22 1.16 -1.51 8.82
CA TYR A 22 0.13 -2.52 8.61
C TYR A 22 0.14 -3.58 9.71
N ASN A 23 1.32 -4.09 10.07
CA ASN A 23 1.46 -5.11 11.11
C ASN A 23 1.08 -4.60 12.51
N ASP A 24 1.30 -3.31 12.80
CA ASP A 24 0.98 -2.71 14.11
C ASP A 24 -0.55 -2.62 14.33
N LYS A 25 -1.28 -1.97 13.40
CA LYS A 25 -2.69 -1.60 13.60
C LYS A 25 -3.57 -1.73 12.35
N GLY A 26 -3.08 -2.41 11.32
CA GLY A 26 -3.81 -2.69 10.09
C GLY A 26 -3.87 -1.53 9.09
N VAL A 27 -4.53 -1.78 7.95
CA VAL A 27 -4.52 -0.90 6.78
C VAL A 27 -5.08 0.50 7.04
N ARG A 28 -6.10 0.62 7.90
CA ARG A 28 -6.74 1.93 8.16
C ARG A 28 -5.78 2.86 8.89
N PHE A 29 -5.18 2.38 9.96
CA PHE A 29 -4.17 3.14 10.71
C PHE A 29 -2.98 3.46 9.81
N MET A 30 -2.51 2.49 9.02
CA MET A 30 -1.45 2.71 8.05
C MET A 30 -1.77 3.90 7.14
N CYS A 31 -2.92 3.90 6.45
CA CYS A 31 -3.32 4.99 5.56
C CYS A 31 -3.42 6.35 6.28
N GLU A 32 -3.92 6.39 7.51
CA GLU A 32 -4.02 7.62 8.31
C GLU A 32 -2.65 8.21 8.70
N GLN A 33 -1.58 7.40 8.73
CA GLN A 33 -0.21 7.85 9.04
C GLN A 33 0.64 8.18 7.80
N LEU A 34 0.14 7.91 6.59
CA LEU A 34 0.87 8.19 5.35
C LEU A 34 0.64 9.63 4.90
N TYR A 35 1.68 10.44 5.02
CA TYR A 35 1.73 11.79 4.48
C TYR A 35 2.68 11.80 3.28
N GLY A 36 2.14 11.96 2.08
CA GLY A 36 2.92 12.01 0.86
C GLY A 36 2.15 11.53 -0.37
N VAL A 37 2.90 11.24 -1.41
CA VAL A 37 2.41 10.85 -2.73
C VAL A 37 2.80 9.39 -2.97
N PHE A 38 1.82 8.50 -3.13
CA PHE A 38 2.03 7.06 -3.18
C PHE A 38 0.92 6.33 -3.95
N ALA A 39 1.27 5.17 -4.49
CA ALA A 39 0.34 4.15 -4.93
C ALA A 39 0.94 2.80 -4.53
N PHE A 40 0.14 1.92 -3.92
CA PHE A 40 0.63 0.62 -3.47
C PHE A 40 -0.40 -0.49 -3.68
N VAL A 41 0.12 -1.71 -3.75
CA VAL A 41 -0.66 -2.96 -3.63
C VAL A 41 -0.03 -3.76 -2.49
N LEU A 42 -0.83 -4.04 -1.46
CA LEU A 42 -0.43 -4.85 -0.32
C LEU A 42 -1.23 -6.15 -0.34
N PHE A 43 -0.54 -7.28 -0.38
CA PHE A 43 -1.14 -8.60 -0.30
C PHE A 43 -0.81 -9.26 1.04
N ASP A 44 -1.84 -9.49 1.85
CA ASP A 44 -1.74 -10.24 3.08
C ASP A 44 -2.15 -11.70 2.84
N THR A 45 -1.17 -12.60 2.90
CA THR A 45 -1.36 -14.03 2.70
C THR A 45 -2.02 -14.73 3.88
N LYS A 46 -1.88 -14.20 5.11
CA LYS A 46 -2.49 -14.75 6.32
C LYS A 46 -3.98 -14.48 6.33
N GLU A 47 -4.35 -13.24 6.06
CA GLU A 47 -5.75 -12.79 6.03
C GLU A 47 -6.43 -13.02 4.68
N ARG A 48 -5.66 -13.40 3.65
CA ARG A 48 -6.10 -13.54 2.24
C ARG A 48 -6.78 -12.27 1.71
N LYS A 49 -6.19 -11.12 1.99
CA LYS A 49 -6.71 -9.79 1.59
C LYS A 49 -5.72 -9.07 0.68
N ILE A 50 -6.27 -8.38 -0.31
CA ILE A 50 -5.52 -7.47 -1.18
C ILE A 50 -6.02 -6.05 -0.92
N TYR A 51 -5.10 -5.15 -0.60
CA TYR A 51 -5.37 -3.73 -0.45
C TYR A 51 -4.70 -2.99 -1.60
N VAL A 52 -5.48 -2.15 -2.29
CA VAL A 52 -4.98 -1.24 -3.32
C VAL A 52 -5.24 0.18 -2.82
N GLY A 53 -4.19 0.97 -2.66
CA GLY A 53 -4.26 2.31 -2.09
C GLY A 53 -3.55 3.35 -2.94
N ARG A 54 -4.07 4.58 -2.93
CA ARG A 54 -3.46 5.77 -3.53
C ARG A 54 -3.45 6.92 -2.53
N ASP A 55 -2.60 7.91 -2.79
CA ASP A 55 -2.62 9.18 -2.09
C ASP A 55 -3.95 9.94 -2.30
N THR A 56 -4.27 10.84 -1.36
CA THR A 56 -5.56 11.55 -1.29
C THR A 56 -5.93 12.30 -2.56
N PHE A 57 -4.95 12.87 -3.25
CA PHE A 57 -5.17 13.65 -4.48
C PHE A 57 -4.95 12.81 -5.75
N GLY A 58 -4.54 11.54 -5.61
CA GLY A 58 -4.24 10.66 -6.72
C GLY A 58 -3.05 11.11 -7.57
N VAL A 59 -2.04 11.74 -6.98
CA VAL A 59 -0.86 12.25 -7.70
C VAL A 59 -0.07 11.11 -8.35
N ARG A 60 0.15 9.97 -7.66
CA ARG A 60 0.68 8.77 -8.35
C ARG A 60 -0.44 8.07 -9.10
N PRO A 61 -0.32 7.81 -10.42
CA PRO A 61 -1.30 7.05 -11.18
C PRO A 61 -1.34 5.59 -10.73
N SER A 62 -2.55 5.04 -10.65
CA SER A 62 -2.79 3.60 -10.54
C SER A 62 -4.12 3.25 -11.19
N PHE A 63 -4.10 2.22 -12.02
CA PHE A 63 -5.23 1.66 -12.74
C PHE A 63 -5.53 0.27 -12.18
N ARG A 64 -6.81 -0.08 -12.12
CA ARG A 64 -7.27 -1.37 -11.61
C ARG A 64 -8.35 -1.93 -12.52
N ILE A 65 -8.25 -3.21 -12.85
CA ILE A 65 -9.31 -4.00 -13.48
C ILE A 65 -9.73 -5.07 -12.48
N PHE A 66 -11.04 -5.18 -12.26
CA PHE A 66 -11.61 -6.27 -11.48
C PHE A 66 -12.73 -6.89 -12.30
N THR A 67 -12.62 -8.19 -12.54
CA THR A 67 -13.55 -8.95 -13.38
C THR A 67 -14.53 -9.74 -12.52
N GLU A 68 -15.66 -10.13 -13.12
CA GLU A 68 -16.67 -10.95 -12.44
C GLU A 68 -16.16 -12.34 -12.03
N CYS A 69 -15.16 -12.88 -12.75
CA CYS A 69 -14.52 -14.15 -12.40
C CYS A 69 -13.48 -14.03 -11.26
N GLY A 70 -13.36 -12.85 -10.65
CA GLY A 70 -12.48 -12.60 -9.50
C GLY A 70 -11.03 -12.29 -9.88
N PHE A 71 -10.72 -12.09 -11.16
CA PHE A 71 -9.39 -11.66 -11.58
C PHE A 71 -9.18 -10.17 -11.29
N LEU A 72 -8.04 -9.84 -10.67
CA LEU A 72 -7.60 -8.50 -10.31
C LEU A 72 -6.27 -8.17 -10.99
N ALA A 73 -6.25 -7.13 -11.83
CA ALA A 73 -5.02 -6.54 -12.35
C ALA A 73 -4.85 -5.10 -11.83
N VAL A 74 -3.63 -4.71 -11.51
CA VAL A 74 -3.28 -3.35 -11.05
C VAL A 74 -1.99 -2.92 -11.74
N SER A 75 -1.95 -1.71 -12.29
CA SER A 75 -0.78 -1.14 -12.96
C SER A 75 -0.67 0.36 -12.71
N SER A 76 0.54 0.93 -12.77
CA SER A 76 0.73 2.38 -12.70
C SER A 76 0.28 3.11 -13.97
N GLU A 77 0.24 2.41 -15.11
CA GLU A 77 -0.16 2.94 -16.41
C GLU A 77 -1.23 2.06 -17.05
N ALA A 78 -2.21 2.68 -17.71
CA ALA A 78 -3.27 1.94 -18.39
C ALA A 78 -2.78 1.05 -19.54
N LYS A 79 -1.55 1.25 -19.99
CA LYS A 79 -0.92 0.48 -21.08
C LYS A 79 -0.28 -0.84 -20.61
N GLY A 80 0.01 -0.94 -19.31
CA GLY A 80 0.70 -2.09 -18.72
C GLY A 80 -0.24 -3.19 -18.26
#